data_AF-A0A243RMI0-F1
#
_entry.id   AF-A0A243RMI0-F1
#
_cell.length_a   1.000
_cell.length_b   1.000
_cell.length_c   1.000
_cell.angle_alpha   90.00
_cell.angle_beta   90.00
_cell.angle_gamma   90.00
#
_symmetry.space_group_name_H-M   'P 1'
#
loop_
_entity.id
_entity.type
_entity.pdbx_description
1 polymer ?
#
loop_
_entity_poly.entity_id
_entity_poly.type
_entity_poly.pdbx_seq_one_letter_code
_entity_poly.pdbx_strand_id
1 'polypeptide(L)'
;MKDHAQERKTAARRSSRADKDIEQQPKRHGMRFTLNGALWSLQVLFGFFFAGSGFGKVLLYDGALYAAAPRAVAWYAAVPQPLIVFIGICEVLGGVGLILPAMTKVKPMLTPFAAAGLTLTMILAAGFHVIRGEYALVPANLLLGGVAAFVMVGRWKSRPISPAILTTSRALRSFAVLGALVLLTFVPTWYTMTNVQF
;
A
#
# COMPACT_ATOMS: atom_id res chain seq x y z
N MET A 1 -28.44 29.86 -62.07
CA MET A 1 -29.15 28.92 -61.17
C MET A 1 -28.38 27.64 -60.84
N LYS A 2 -27.24 27.32 -61.50
CA LYS A 2 -26.41 26.13 -61.19
C LYS A 2 -25.37 26.38 -60.07
N ASP A 3 -24.89 27.61 -59.89
CA ASP A 3 -23.85 27.94 -58.90
C ASP A 3 -24.29 27.77 -57.44
N HIS A 4 -25.48 28.26 -57.08
CA HIS A 4 -25.98 28.15 -55.70
C HIS A 4 -26.20 26.71 -55.23
N ALA A 5 -26.48 25.79 -56.15
CA ALA A 5 -26.62 24.37 -55.83
C ALA A 5 -25.26 23.70 -55.54
N GLN A 6 -24.19 24.19 -56.18
CA GLN A 6 -22.84 23.66 -56.05
C GLN A 6 -22.16 24.18 -54.77
N GLU A 7 -22.39 25.45 -54.42
CA GLU A 7 -21.94 26.04 -53.16
C GLU A 7 -22.52 25.31 -51.94
N ARG A 8 -23.83 25.02 -51.95
CA ARG A 8 -24.51 24.31 -50.86
C ARG A 8 -23.96 22.90 -50.64
N LYS A 9 -23.69 22.15 -51.72
CA LYS A 9 -23.09 20.81 -51.65
C LYS A 9 -21.68 20.85 -51.08
N THR A 10 -20.91 21.89 -51.42
CA THR A 10 -19.53 22.07 -50.97
C THR A 10 -19.48 22.46 -49.49
N ALA A 11 -20.38 23.33 -49.04
CA ALA A 11 -20.53 23.70 -47.64
C ALA A 11 -20.94 22.50 -46.76
N ALA A 12 -21.91 21.70 -47.22
CA ALA A 12 -22.35 20.49 -46.51
C ALA A 12 -21.23 19.45 -46.37
N ARG A 13 -20.41 19.24 -47.42
CA ARG A 13 -19.24 18.36 -47.35
C ARG A 13 -18.17 18.85 -46.39
N ARG A 14 -17.93 20.17 -46.31
CA ARG A 14 -16.99 20.77 -45.35
C ARG A 14 -17.46 20.61 -43.91
N SER A 15 -18.74 20.84 -43.64
CA SER A 15 -19.33 20.65 -42.31
C SER A 15 -19.27 19.18 -41.87
N SER A 16 -19.64 18.23 -42.74
CA SER A 16 -19.55 16.79 -42.43
C SER A 16 -18.13 16.31 -42.20
N ARG A 17 -17.13 16.90 -42.87
CA ARG A 17 -15.72 16.55 -42.68
C ARG A 17 -15.18 17.10 -41.36
N ALA A 18 -15.52 18.35 -41.02
CA ALA A 18 -15.16 18.94 -39.74
C ALA A 18 -15.75 18.18 -38.54
N ASP A 19 -16.99 17.67 -38.68
CA ASP A 19 -17.65 16.88 -37.62
C ASP A 19 -16.97 15.52 -37.40
N LYS A 20 -16.53 14.88 -38.50
CA LYS A 20 -15.73 13.64 -38.44
C LYS A 20 -14.34 13.87 -37.83
N ASP A 21 -13.72 15.02 -38.08
CA ASP A 21 -12.43 15.37 -37.52
C ASP A 21 -12.51 15.68 -36.01
N ILE A 22 -13.67 16.16 -35.52
CA ILE A 22 -13.94 16.35 -34.08
C ILE A 22 -14.12 15.00 -33.38
N GLU A 23 -14.81 14.05 -34.02
CA GLU A 23 -15.05 12.71 -33.45
C GLU A 23 -13.80 11.82 -33.47
N GLN A 24 -12.84 12.09 -34.36
CA GLN A 24 -11.58 11.35 -34.50
C GLN A 24 -10.41 11.89 -33.66
N GLN A 25 -10.63 12.83 -32.75
CA GLN A 25 -9.57 13.17 -31.80
C GLN A 25 -9.27 11.95 -30.90
N PRO A 26 -8.06 11.35 -30.98
CA PRO A 26 -7.72 10.21 -30.16
C PRO A 26 -7.81 10.66 -28.70
N LYS A 27 -8.70 10.03 -27.91
CA LYS A 27 -8.74 10.19 -26.45
C LYS A 27 -7.34 9.87 -25.94
N ARG A 28 -6.53 10.91 -25.69
CA ARG A 28 -5.22 10.79 -25.06
C ARG A 28 -5.44 10.21 -23.68
N HIS A 29 -5.37 8.89 -23.57
CA HIS A 29 -5.31 8.18 -22.30
C HIS A 29 -3.93 8.41 -21.69
N GLY A 30 -3.62 9.66 -21.35
CA GLY A 30 -2.54 9.92 -20.41
C GLY A 30 -2.92 9.25 -19.10
N MET A 31 -2.03 8.44 -18.53
CA MET A 31 -2.20 7.88 -17.19
C MET A 31 -2.43 9.02 -16.19
N ARG A 32 -3.70 9.34 -15.93
CA ARG A 32 -4.07 10.28 -14.89
C ARG A 32 -3.89 9.56 -13.56
N PHE A 33 -2.78 9.82 -12.88
CA PHE A 33 -2.57 9.34 -11.52
C PHE A 33 -3.64 9.96 -10.63
N THR A 34 -4.68 9.19 -10.32
CA THR A 34 -5.74 9.65 -9.43
C THR A 34 -5.29 9.47 -7.98
N LEU A 35 -5.72 10.36 -7.09
CA LEU A 35 -5.48 10.21 -5.65
C LEU A 35 -5.91 8.83 -5.13
N ASN A 36 -7.01 8.28 -5.67
CA ASN A 36 -7.46 6.94 -5.32
C ASN A 36 -6.48 5.84 -5.78
N GLY A 37 -5.94 5.97 -7.00
CA GLY A 37 -4.89 5.07 -7.50
C GLY A 37 -3.63 5.14 -6.64
N ALA A 38 -3.16 6.34 -6.31
CA ALA A 38 -2.01 6.55 -5.43
C ALA A 38 -2.21 5.89 -4.05
N LEU A 39 -3.38 6.11 -3.41
CA LEU A 39 -3.69 5.48 -2.12
C LEU A 39 -3.73 3.95 -2.21
N TRP A 40 -4.21 3.39 -3.32
CA TRP A 40 -4.19 1.94 -3.53
C TRP A 40 -2.76 1.41 -3.67
N SER A 41 -1.93 2.04 -4.50
CA SER A 41 -0.53 1.65 -4.66
C SER A 41 0.22 1.71 -3.33
N LEU A 42 0.03 2.78 -2.55
CA LEU A 42 0.66 2.93 -1.24
C LEU A 42 0.17 1.88 -0.24
N GLN A 43 -1.14 1.63 -0.13
CA GLN A 43 -1.67 0.59 0.78
C GLN A 43 -1.14 -0.80 0.46
N VAL A 44 -1.05 -1.17 -0.83
CA VAL A 44 -0.53 -2.48 -1.22
C VAL A 44 0.95 -2.56 -0.88
N LEU A 45 1.75 -1.60 -1.34
CA LEU A 45 3.18 -1.58 -1.09
C LEU A 45 3.51 -1.59 0.42
N PHE A 46 2.89 -0.69 1.18
CA PHE A 46 3.14 -0.56 2.61
C PHE A 46 2.51 -1.69 3.40
N GLY A 47 1.35 -2.18 2.98
CA GLY A 47 0.68 -3.31 3.63
C GLY A 47 1.54 -4.56 3.60
N PHE A 48 2.14 -4.88 2.44
CA PHE A 48 3.08 -5.99 2.33
C PHE A 48 4.41 -5.73 3.04
N PHE A 49 4.96 -4.52 2.93
CA PHE A 49 6.19 -4.16 3.64
C PHE A 49 6.06 -4.35 5.15
N PHE A 50 5.02 -3.79 5.78
CA PHE A 50 4.80 -3.92 7.22
C PHE A 50 4.40 -5.34 7.61
N ALA A 51 3.60 -6.03 6.82
CA ALA A 51 3.25 -7.42 7.10
C ALA A 51 4.47 -8.34 7.06
N GLY A 52 5.37 -8.17 6.10
CA GLY A 52 6.63 -8.94 6.02
C GLY A 52 7.60 -8.58 7.14
N SER A 53 7.82 -7.29 7.38
CA SER A 53 8.66 -6.78 8.48
C SER A 53 8.18 -7.27 9.84
N GLY A 54 6.86 -7.21 10.07
CA GLY A 54 6.24 -7.67 11.30
C GLY A 54 6.28 -9.18 11.45
N PHE A 55 6.08 -9.93 10.37
CA PHE A 55 6.21 -11.39 10.38
C PHE A 55 7.60 -11.83 10.82
N GLY A 56 8.67 -11.21 10.30
CA GLY A 56 10.03 -11.48 10.74
C GLY A 56 10.21 -11.26 12.24
N LYS A 57 9.61 -10.23 12.81
CA LYS A 57 9.62 -9.96 14.27
C LYS A 57 8.80 -10.97 15.07
N VAL A 58 7.69 -11.45 14.54
CA VAL A 58 6.87 -12.50 15.19
C VAL A 58 7.64 -13.81 15.27
N LEU A 59 8.45 -14.15 14.26
CA LEU A 59 9.30 -15.35 14.28
C LEU A 59 10.34 -15.31 15.41
N LEU A 60 10.73 -14.13 15.87
CA LEU A 60 11.62 -13.96 17.02
C LEU A 60 10.97 -14.38 18.35
N TYR A 61 9.75 -14.93 18.36
CA TYR A 61 9.26 -15.72 19.50
C TYR A 61 10.16 -16.94 19.78
N ASP A 62 10.80 -17.49 18.75
CA ASP A 62 11.82 -18.51 18.92
C ASP A 62 13.08 -17.92 19.58
N GLY A 63 13.50 -18.49 20.70
CA GLY A 63 14.63 -17.99 21.49
C GLY A 63 15.98 -18.10 20.78
N ALA A 64 16.18 -19.12 19.93
CA ALA A 64 17.42 -19.26 19.17
C ALA A 64 17.50 -18.22 18.06
N LEU A 65 16.38 -17.95 17.38
CA LEU A 65 16.32 -16.86 16.39
C LEU A 65 16.55 -15.49 17.05
N TYR A 66 15.91 -15.24 18.19
CA TYR A 66 16.13 -14.00 18.94
C TYR A 66 17.59 -13.81 19.35
N ALA A 67 18.27 -14.87 19.80
CA ALA A 67 19.67 -14.79 20.20
C ALA A 67 20.61 -14.39 19.04
N ALA A 68 20.29 -14.78 17.80
CA ALA A 68 21.07 -14.43 16.61
C ALA A 68 20.68 -13.08 15.98
N ALA A 69 19.43 -12.64 16.15
CA ALA A 69 18.87 -11.48 15.46
C ALA A 69 19.62 -10.14 15.65
N PRO A 70 20.24 -9.83 16.82
CA PRO A 70 21.02 -8.64 17.01
C PRO A 70 22.22 -8.48 16.08
N ARG A 71 22.72 -9.57 15.47
CA ARG A 71 23.81 -9.53 14.48
C ARG A 71 23.40 -8.79 13.20
N ALA A 72 22.13 -8.94 12.80
CA ALA A 72 21.58 -8.28 11.63
C ALA A 72 20.90 -6.95 11.96
N VAL A 73 20.30 -6.83 13.14
CA VAL A 73 19.52 -5.66 13.56
C VAL A 73 19.92 -5.25 14.98
N ALA A 74 20.87 -4.31 15.07
CA ALA A 74 21.53 -3.94 16.32
C ALA A 74 20.57 -3.54 17.46
N TRP A 75 19.47 -2.85 17.14
CA TRP A 75 18.55 -2.36 18.17
C TRP A 75 17.78 -3.47 18.90
N TYR A 76 17.71 -4.69 18.36
CA TYR A 76 17.05 -5.82 19.02
C TYR A 76 17.72 -6.20 20.35
N ALA A 77 19.02 -5.94 20.51
CA ALA A 77 19.71 -6.16 21.78
C ALA A 77 19.31 -5.17 22.88
N ALA A 78 18.68 -4.05 22.51
CA ALA A 78 18.35 -2.97 23.42
C ALA A 78 16.95 -3.11 24.05
N VAL A 79 16.18 -4.12 23.67
CA VAL A 79 14.80 -4.32 24.13
C VAL A 79 14.53 -5.80 24.45
N PRO A 80 13.59 -6.08 25.37
CA PRO A 80 13.23 -7.45 25.68
C PRO A 80 12.48 -8.11 24.51
N GLN A 81 12.75 -9.40 24.27
CA GLN A 81 12.17 -10.21 23.19
C GLN A 81 10.64 -10.07 23.04
N PRO A 82 9.82 -10.11 24.12
CA PRO A 82 8.37 -9.96 24.00
C PRO A 82 7.92 -8.63 23.37
N LEU A 83 8.68 -7.54 23.59
CA LEU A 83 8.36 -6.24 22.99
C LEU A 83 8.56 -6.27 21.47
N ILE A 84 9.61 -6.95 20.99
CA ILE A 84 9.86 -7.09 19.55
C ILE A 84 8.73 -7.89 18.89
N VAL A 85 8.33 -9.00 19.49
CA VAL A 85 7.21 -9.83 19.01
C VAL A 85 5.91 -9.03 19.02
N PHE A 86 5.64 -8.25 20.07
CA PHE A 86 4.47 -7.37 20.14
C PHE A 86 4.45 -6.34 19.01
N ILE A 87 5.58 -5.67 18.74
CA ILE A 87 5.73 -4.75 17.60
C ILE A 87 5.45 -5.50 16.29
N GLY A 88 5.97 -6.72 16.15
CA GLY A 88 5.72 -7.57 14.98
C GLY A 88 4.24 -7.85 14.74
N ILE A 89 3.50 -8.21 15.79
CA ILE A 89 2.05 -8.43 15.72
C ILE A 89 1.34 -7.14 15.29
N CYS A 90 1.69 -6.00 15.88
CA CYS A 90 1.12 -4.70 15.51
C CYS A 90 1.38 -4.34 14.04
N GLU A 91 2.59 -4.58 13.53
CA GLU A 91 2.96 -4.34 12.13
C GLU A 91 2.20 -5.28 11.18
N VAL A 92 2.05 -6.56 11.53
CA VAL A 92 1.25 -7.53 10.74
C VAL A 92 -0.21 -7.10 10.67
N LEU A 93 -0.81 -6.79 11.82
CA LEU A 93 -2.21 -6.34 11.88
C LEU A 93 -2.41 -5.02 11.14
N GLY A 94 -1.45 -4.10 11.25
CA GLY A 94 -1.43 -2.85 10.49
C GLY A 94 -1.36 -3.08 8.98
N GLY A 95 -0.41 -3.92 8.54
CA GLY A 95 -0.22 -4.23 7.13
C GLY A 95 -1.43 -4.93 6.50
N VAL A 96 -1.99 -5.93 7.21
CA VAL A 96 -3.24 -6.60 6.80
C VAL A 96 -4.41 -5.62 6.80
N GLY A 97 -4.51 -4.75 7.81
CA GLY A 97 -5.56 -3.74 7.94
C GLY A 97 -5.52 -2.66 6.85
N LEU A 98 -4.35 -2.38 6.26
CA LEU A 98 -4.25 -1.48 5.10
C LEU A 98 -4.90 -2.05 3.84
N ILE A 99 -4.89 -3.39 3.67
CA ILE A 99 -5.29 -4.04 2.43
C ILE A 99 -6.68 -4.67 2.56
N LEU A 100 -6.88 -5.53 3.55
CA LEU A 100 -8.02 -6.43 3.61
C LEU A 100 -9.38 -5.71 3.75
N PRO A 101 -9.58 -4.73 4.66
CA PRO A 101 -10.84 -4.00 4.77
C PRO A 101 -11.14 -3.14 3.54
N ALA A 102 -10.12 -2.52 2.96
CA ALA A 102 -10.23 -1.73 1.74
C ALA A 102 -10.63 -2.58 0.53
N MET A 103 -10.08 -3.79 0.42
CA MET A 103 -10.26 -4.69 -0.71
C MET A 103 -11.58 -5.44 -0.64
N THR A 104 -11.94 -5.93 0.55
CA THR A 104 -13.22 -6.61 0.80
C THR A 104 -14.39 -5.64 0.88
N LYS A 105 -14.12 -4.36 1.18
CA LYS A 105 -15.12 -3.33 1.50
C LYS A 105 -15.97 -3.69 2.72
N VAL A 106 -15.51 -4.63 3.54
CA VAL A 106 -16.11 -4.99 4.83
C VAL A 106 -15.44 -4.14 5.90
N LYS A 107 -16.24 -3.28 6.58
CA LYS A 107 -15.75 -2.31 7.57
C LYS A 107 -14.49 -1.54 7.10
N PRO A 108 -14.54 -0.84 5.96
CA PRO A 108 -13.39 -0.14 5.39
C PRO A 108 -12.78 0.96 6.29
N MET A 109 -13.50 1.39 7.32
CA MET A 109 -12.98 2.29 8.36
C MET A 109 -11.81 1.69 9.14
N LEU A 110 -11.62 0.37 9.14
CA LEU A 110 -10.44 -0.27 9.75
C LEU A 110 -9.13 0.10 9.04
N THR A 111 -9.19 0.43 7.75
CA THR A 111 -7.99 0.80 6.97
C THR A 111 -7.29 2.05 7.49
N PRO A 112 -7.96 3.19 7.69
CA PRO A 112 -7.28 4.34 8.24
C PRO A 112 -6.93 4.17 9.74
N PHE A 113 -7.62 3.32 10.52
CA PHE A 113 -7.15 2.95 11.87
C PHE A 113 -5.84 2.14 11.82
N ALA A 114 -5.73 1.20 10.89
CA ALA A 114 -4.50 0.44 10.67
C ALA A 114 -3.35 1.37 10.25
N ALA A 115 -3.62 2.30 9.34
CA ALA A 115 -2.67 3.35 8.95
C ALA A 115 -2.23 4.20 10.16
N ALA A 116 -3.17 4.59 11.03
CA ALA A 116 -2.86 5.36 12.24
C ALA A 116 -1.96 4.58 13.22
N GLY A 117 -2.23 3.28 13.42
CA GLY A 117 -1.40 2.42 14.26
C GLY A 117 0.02 2.24 13.72
N LEU A 118 0.17 2.09 12.40
CA LEU A 118 1.49 2.05 11.75
C LEU A 118 2.23 3.38 11.88
N THR A 119 1.54 4.51 11.68
CA THR A 119 2.12 5.85 11.92
C THR A 119 2.61 5.99 13.35
N LEU A 120 1.78 5.59 14.34
CA LEU A 120 2.16 5.65 15.74
C LEU A 120 3.41 4.79 16.02
N THR A 121 3.46 3.57 15.48
CA THR A 121 4.61 2.67 15.62
C THR A 121 5.89 3.33 15.10
N MET A 122 5.83 4.00 13.94
CA MET A 122 6.99 4.69 13.36
C MET A 122 7.42 5.92 14.17
N ILE A 123 6.47 6.66 14.75
CA ILE A 123 6.78 7.79 15.65
C ILE A 123 7.50 7.29 16.90
N LEU A 124 7.00 6.22 17.52
CA LEU A 124 7.63 5.61 18.69
C LEU A 124 9.03 5.07 18.36
N ALA A 125 9.19 4.40 17.22
CA ALA A 125 10.49 3.92 16.75
C ALA A 125 11.48 5.07 16.50
N ALA A 126 11.04 6.16 15.85
CA ALA A 126 11.86 7.35 15.66
C ALA A 126 12.33 7.94 16.99
N GLY A 127 11.42 8.11 17.95
CA GLY A 127 11.76 8.60 19.30
C GLY A 127 12.76 7.69 20.01
N PHE A 128 12.57 6.37 19.93
CA PHE A 128 13.49 5.39 20.48
C PHE A 128 14.91 5.52 19.90
N HIS A 129 15.05 5.61 18.58
CA HIS A 129 16.37 5.77 17.95
C HIS A 129 17.01 7.12 18.25
N VAL A 130 16.23 8.20 18.34
CA VAL A 130 16.74 9.53 18.74
C VAL A 130 17.33 9.48 20.15
N ILE A 131 16.62 8.90 21.12
CA ILE A 131 17.08 8.78 22.51
C ILE A 131 18.40 8.00 22.60
N ARG A 132 18.62 7.05 21.68
CA ARG A 132 19.84 6.23 21.60
C ARG A 132 20.96 6.83 20.76
N GLY A 133 20.75 7.98 20.13
CA GLY A 133 21.71 8.59 19.21
C GLY A 133 21.84 7.85 17.86
N GLU A 134 20.90 6.96 17.53
CA GLU A 134 20.88 6.16 16.31
C GLU A 134 20.19 6.92 15.15
N TYR A 135 20.65 8.14 14.87
CA TYR A 135 19.97 9.07 13.94
C TYR A 135 19.85 8.55 12.50
N ALA A 136 20.69 7.60 12.09
CA ALA A 136 20.65 7.01 10.75
C ALA A 136 19.32 6.32 10.43
N LEU A 137 18.60 5.83 11.43
CA LEU A 137 17.32 5.10 11.26
C LEU A 137 16.10 6.03 11.28
N VAL A 138 16.26 7.26 11.77
CA VAL A 138 15.16 8.23 11.93
C VAL A 138 14.53 8.62 10.59
N PRO A 139 15.28 8.93 9.52
CA PRO A 139 14.68 9.28 8.22
C PRO A 139 13.78 8.18 7.66
N ALA A 140 14.16 6.91 7.82
CA ALA A 140 13.35 5.78 7.37
C ALA A 140 12.02 5.72 8.13
N ASN A 141 12.04 5.88 9.45
CA ASN A 141 10.83 5.90 10.28
C ASN A 141 9.92 7.08 9.92
N LEU A 142 10.47 8.27 9.70
CA LEU A 142 9.69 9.44 9.31
C LEU A 142 9.05 9.27 7.92
N LEU A 143 9.78 8.69 6.96
CA LEU A 143 9.25 8.40 5.64
C LEU A 143 8.11 7.37 5.73
N LEU A 144 8.36 6.25 6.41
CA LEU A 144 7.38 5.18 6.55
C LEU A 144 6.13 5.66 7.30
N GLY A 145 6.32 6.36 8.41
CA GLY A 145 5.24 6.93 9.23
C GLY A 145 4.48 8.03 8.50
N GLY A 146 5.17 8.88 7.75
CA GLY A 146 4.59 9.96 6.95
C GLY A 146 3.71 9.44 5.81
N VAL A 147 4.16 8.40 5.11
CA VAL A 147 3.33 7.76 4.08
C VAL A 147 2.13 7.04 4.68
N ALA A 148 2.30 6.35 5.82
CA ALA A 148 1.17 5.77 6.54
C ALA A 148 0.16 6.85 6.98
N ALA A 149 0.64 8.01 7.45
CA ALA A 149 -0.22 9.14 7.83
C ALA A 149 -0.96 9.71 6.62
N PHE A 150 -0.29 9.79 5.47
CA PHE A 150 -0.91 10.19 4.21
C PHE A 150 -2.04 9.23 3.80
N VAL A 151 -1.82 7.91 3.93
CA VAL A 151 -2.86 6.90 3.67
C VAL A 151 -4.02 7.04 4.66
N MET A 152 -3.75 7.25 5.94
CA MET A 152 -4.75 7.50 6.98
C MET A 152 -5.65 8.67 6.60
N VAL A 153 -5.07 9.86 6.35
CA VAL A 153 -5.84 11.05 5.98
C VAL A 153 -6.58 10.85 4.66
N GLY A 154 -5.91 10.26 3.67
CA GLY A 154 -6.47 10.00 2.36
C GLY A 154 -7.68 9.06 2.39
N ARG A 155 -7.68 8.04 3.24
CA ARG A 155 -8.80 7.09 3.39
C ARG A 155 -9.85 7.55 4.39
N TRP A 156 -9.50 8.40 5.34
CA TRP A 156 -10.46 8.94 6.31
C TRP A 156 -11.29 10.08 5.74
N LYS A 157 -10.65 11.07 5.09
CA LYS A 157 -11.32 12.31 4.65
C LYS A 157 -11.43 12.43 3.13
N SER A 158 -10.34 12.21 2.40
CA SER A 158 -10.27 12.62 0.99
C SER A 158 -10.97 11.64 0.03
N ARG A 159 -10.79 10.34 0.25
CA ARG A 159 -11.32 9.24 -0.58
C ARG A 159 -11.74 8.05 0.31
N PRO A 160 -12.79 8.23 1.12
CA PRO A 160 -13.36 7.13 1.90
C PRO A 160 -13.85 6.01 1.00
N ILE A 161 -13.67 4.78 1.45
CA ILE A 161 -14.13 3.59 0.74
C ILE A 161 -15.55 3.29 1.20
N SER A 162 -16.52 3.31 0.28
CA SER A 162 -17.91 2.94 0.59
C SER A 162 -17.99 1.44 0.94
N PRO A 163 -18.65 1.08 2.06
CA PRO A 163 -18.92 -0.31 2.40
C PRO A 163 -19.67 -1.03 1.28
N ALA A 164 -19.38 -2.32 1.09
CA ALA A 164 -20.12 -3.17 0.15
C ALA A 164 -20.19 -4.61 0.68
N ILE A 165 -21.17 -5.37 0.20
CA ILE A 165 -21.31 -6.80 0.51
C ILE A 165 -20.25 -7.57 -0.30
N LEU A 166 -19.56 -8.49 0.37
CA LEU A 166 -18.57 -9.36 -0.26
C LEU A 166 -19.27 -10.36 -1.19
N THR A 167 -18.97 -10.30 -2.49
CA THR A 167 -19.45 -11.30 -3.47
C THR A 167 -18.37 -12.33 -3.78
N THR A 168 -18.73 -13.61 -3.94
CA THR A 168 -17.82 -14.74 -4.15
C THR A 168 -16.80 -14.52 -5.29
N SER A 169 -17.23 -13.91 -6.40
CA SER A 169 -16.36 -13.63 -7.57
C SER A 169 -15.27 -12.59 -7.30
N ARG A 170 -15.52 -11.62 -6.41
CA ARG A 170 -14.54 -10.60 -6.00
C ARG A 170 -13.56 -11.18 -5.00
N ALA A 171 -14.06 -12.00 -4.07
CA ALA A 171 -13.23 -12.71 -3.11
C ALA A 171 -12.20 -13.59 -3.85
N LEU A 172 -12.66 -14.41 -4.80
CA LEU A 172 -11.79 -15.36 -5.52
C LEU A 172 -10.65 -14.67 -6.30
N ARG A 173 -10.94 -13.58 -7.03
CA ARG A 173 -9.91 -12.82 -7.77
C ARG A 173 -8.90 -12.13 -6.85
N SER A 174 -9.36 -11.64 -5.70
CA SER A 174 -8.52 -11.02 -4.68
C SER A 174 -7.58 -12.04 -4.00
N PHE A 175 -8.06 -13.27 -3.75
CA PHE A 175 -7.25 -14.29 -3.09
C PHE A 175 -6.06 -14.77 -3.92
N ALA A 176 -6.19 -14.87 -5.25
CA ALA A 176 -5.08 -15.31 -6.10
C ALA A 176 -3.89 -14.32 -6.06
N VAL A 177 -4.18 -13.01 -6.16
CA VAL A 177 -3.15 -11.96 -6.15
C VAL A 177 -2.53 -11.81 -4.77
N LEU A 178 -3.34 -11.85 -3.71
CA LEU A 178 -2.82 -11.84 -2.34
C LEU A 178 -2.00 -13.09 -2.04
N GLY A 179 -2.43 -14.28 -2.48
CA GLY A 179 -1.69 -15.52 -2.28
C GLY A 179 -0.29 -15.46 -2.88
N ALA A 180 -0.17 -14.99 -4.13
CA ALA A 180 1.13 -14.81 -4.77
C ALA A 180 2.02 -13.81 -4.02
N LEU A 181 1.47 -12.67 -3.59
CA LEU A 181 2.21 -11.64 -2.86
C LEU A 181 2.59 -12.07 -1.44
N VAL A 182 1.73 -12.83 -0.77
CA VAL A 182 2.03 -13.45 0.53
C VAL A 182 3.18 -14.45 0.36
N LEU A 183 3.14 -15.32 -0.65
CA LEU A 183 4.26 -16.23 -0.90
C LEU A 183 5.56 -15.47 -1.13
N LEU A 184 5.52 -14.41 -1.95
CA LEU A 184 6.70 -13.57 -2.23
C LEU A 184 7.23 -12.82 -1.00
N THR A 185 6.37 -12.48 -0.05
CA THR A 185 6.78 -11.68 1.13
C THR A 185 7.21 -12.58 2.29
N PHE A 186 6.49 -13.69 2.52
CA PHE A 186 6.63 -14.52 3.70
C PHE A 186 7.58 -15.70 3.48
N VAL A 187 7.61 -16.32 2.29
CA VAL A 187 8.48 -17.48 2.04
C VAL A 187 9.97 -17.09 2.09
N PRO A 188 10.43 -16.00 1.44
CA PRO A 188 11.83 -15.61 1.55
C PRO A 188 12.20 -15.25 2.99
N THR A 189 11.34 -14.51 3.70
CA THR A 189 11.56 -14.11 5.09
C THR A 189 11.65 -15.32 6.02
N TRP A 190 10.75 -16.29 5.86
CA TRP A 190 10.82 -17.55 6.59
C TRP A 190 12.11 -18.30 6.28
N TYR A 191 12.42 -18.47 4.99
CA TYR A 191 13.59 -19.22 4.55
C TYR A 191 14.90 -18.62 5.09
N THR A 192 15.06 -17.29 5.02
CA THR A 192 16.25 -16.62 5.55
C THR A 192 16.34 -16.77 7.06
N MET A 193 15.24 -16.58 7.79
CA MET A 193 15.23 -16.69 9.25
C MET A 193 15.55 -18.11 9.73
N THR A 194 15.05 -19.15 9.06
CA THR A 194 15.21 -20.54 9.56
C THR A 194 16.41 -21.28 8.98
N ASN A 195 16.91 -20.91 7.80
CA ASN A 195 17.99 -21.65 7.12
C ASN A 195 19.30 -20.87 6.98
N VAL A 196 19.27 -19.54 7.14
CA VAL A 196 20.47 -18.69 7.02
C VAL A 196 20.77 -18.12 8.40
N GLN A 197 21.72 -18.74 9.10
CA GLN A 197 22.22 -18.21 10.37
C GLN A 197 22.86 -16.83 10.10
N PHE A 198 22.49 -15.81 10.89
CA PHE A 198 23.06 -14.47 10.83
C PHE A 198 24.54 -14.40 11.23
#